data_AF-A0A2S2N6K0-F1
#
_entry.id   AF-A0A2S2N6K0-F1
#
_cell.length_a   1.000
_cell.length_b   1.000
_cell.length_c   1.000
_cell.angle_alpha   90.00
_cell.angle_beta   90.00
_cell.angle_gamma   90.00
#
_symmetry.space_group_name_H-M   'P 1'
#
loop_
_entity.id
_entity.type
_entity.pdbx_description
1 polymer ?
#
loop_
_entity_poly.entity_id
_entity_poly.type
_entity_poly.pdbx_seq_one_letter_code
_entity_poly.pdbx_strand_id
1 'polypeptide(L)'
;NEEDNVIQLDNLEDNLPHLPPRIPGPKLQQDIVDIITRFRLYRHAFTADIEKMYRQISVLPTYRKYQHIVWRESPHDKLCDYELHTVTYSVNCAPFLALRVF
;
A
#
# COMPACT_ATOMS: atom_id res chain seq x y z
N ASN A 1 6.69 -19.97 8.33
CA ASN A 1 6.08 -20.52 7.10
C ASN A 1 5.27 -19.51 6.29
N GLU A 2 4.61 -18.50 6.89
CA GLU A 2 4.09 -17.32 6.15
C GLU A 2 5.06 -16.14 6.15
N GLU A 3 5.83 -15.99 7.25
CA GLU A 3 6.85 -14.95 7.39
C GLU A 3 7.98 -15.11 6.36
N ASP A 4 8.33 -16.34 5.97
CA ASP A 4 9.42 -16.63 5.03
C ASP A 4 9.15 -16.14 3.59
N ASN A 5 7.88 -16.00 3.19
CA ASN A 5 7.51 -15.52 1.85
C ASN A 5 7.46 -13.99 1.74
N VAL A 6 7.13 -13.30 2.84
CA VAL A 6 7.12 -11.82 2.90
C VAL A 6 8.55 -11.29 2.91
N ILE A 7 9.42 -11.95 3.68
CA ILE A 7 10.84 -11.60 3.80
C ILE A 7 11.58 -11.76 2.44
N GLN A 8 11.14 -12.65 1.55
CA GLN A 8 11.81 -12.86 0.26
C GLN A 8 11.58 -11.74 -0.77
N LEU A 9 10.47 -11.02 -0.72
CA LEU A 9 10.21 -9.91 -1.66
C LEU A 9 10.96 -8.64 -1.25
N ASP A 10 11.01 -8.33 0.06
CA ASP A 10 11.74 -7.18 0.59
C ASP A 10 13.26 -7.33 0.37
N ASN A 11 13.80 -8.55 0.48
CA ASN A 11 15.23 -8.83 0.27
C ASN A 11 15.67 -8.82 -1.22
N LEU A 12 14.74 -8.84 -2.18
CA LEU A 12 15.06 -8.76 -3.61
C LEU A 12 15.15 -7.32 -4.13
N GLU A 13 14.51 -6.36 -3.46
CA GLU A 13 14.55 -4.93 -3.86
C GLU A 13 15.91 -4.28 -3.55
N ASP A 14 16.61 -4.73 -2.50
CA ASP A 14 17.89 -4.17 -2.05
C ASP A 14 19.11 -4.54 -2.95
N ASN A 15 18.95 -5.44 -3.93
CA ASN A 15 20.05 -5.96 -4.76
C ASN A 15 19.97 -5.61 -6.27
N LEU A 16 19.12 -4.66 -6.69
CA LEU A 16 19.04 -4.22 -8.10
C LEU A 16 19.61 -2.79 -8.28
N PRO A 17 20.91 -2.64 -8.63
CA PRO A 17 21.62 -1.35 -8.62
C PRO A 17 21.23 -0.38 -9.77
N HIS A 18 20.10 -0.58 -10.45
CA HIS A 18 19.74 0.18 -11.66
C HIS A 18 18.34 0.78 -11.67
N LEU A 19 17.47 0.47 -10.70
CA LEU A 19 16.14 1.08 -10.62
C LEU A 19 16.19 2.29 -9.66
N PRO A 20 15.70 3.48 -10.06
CA PRO A 20 15.60 4.60 -9.13
C PRO A 20 14.72 4.19 -7.94
N PRO A 21 15.06 4.63 -6.72
CA PRO A 21 14.29 4.30 -5.53
C PRO A 21 12.85 4.75 -5.70
N ARG A 22 11.89 3.94 -5.22
CA ARG A 22 10.48 4.28 -5.28
C ARG A 22 10.23 5.55 -4.46
N ILE A 23 9.77 6.59 -5.14
CA ILE A 23 9.64 7.92 -4.53
C ILE A 23 8.34 8.00 -3.72
N PRO A 24 8.40 8.28 -2.41
CA PRO A 24 7.21 8.63 -1.65
C PRO A 24 6.67 9.98 -2.13
N GLY A 25 5.35 10.10 -2.26
CA GLY A 25 4.73 11.41 -2.48
C GLY A 25 4.92 12.34 -1.27
N PRO A 26 4.68 13.65 -1.43
CA PRO A 26 4.76 14.59 -0.32
C PRO A 26 3.82 14.20 0.83
N LYS A 27 4.23 14.44 2.08
CA LYS A 27 3.42 14.13 3.26
C LYS A 27 2.18 15.03 3.29
N LEU A 28 1.01 14.44 3.02
CA LEU A 28 -0.29 15.10 3.17
C LEU A 28 -0.93 14.88 4.54
N GLN A 29 -0.42 13.90 5.31
CA GLN A 29 -0.97 13.54 6.61
C GLN A 29 -0.74 14.66 7.64
N GLN A 30 -1.83 15.15 8.22
CA GLN A 30 -1.78 16.09 9.35
C GLN A 30 -1.10 15.45 10.56
N ASP A 31 -0.48 16.28 11.39
CA ASP A 31 0.14 15.80 12.63
C ASP A 31 -0.92 15.21 13.57
N ILE A 32 -0.63 14.05 14.16
CA ILE A 32 -1.54 13.37 15.06
C ILE A 32 -1.82 14.19 16.33
N VAL A 33 -0.85 14.96 16.80
CA VAL A 33 -0.99 15.84 17.97
C VAL A 33 -2.00 16.95 17.68
N ASP A 34 -1.94 17.53 16.48
CA ASP A 34 -2.88 18.57 16.05
C ASP A 34 -4.31 18.02 15.93
N ILE A 35 -4.46 16.82 15.35
CA ILE A 35 -5.75 16.14 15.23
C ILE A 35 -6.33 15.90 16.63
N ILE A 36 -5.57 15.27 17.53
CA ILE A 36 -6.04 14.95 18.89
C ILE A 36 -6.39 16.22 19.67
N THR A 37 -5.61 17.29 19.54
CA THR A 37 -5.87 18.57 20.20
C THR A 37 -7.20 19.16 19.73
N ARG A 38 -7.45 19.18 18.42
CA ARG A 38 -8.74 19.67 17.86
C ARG A 38 -9.93 18.82 18.29
N PHE A 39 -9.77 17.50 18.34
CA PHE A 39 -10.81 16.60 18.82
C PHE A 39 -11.23 16.89 20.27
N ARG A 40 -10.31 17.37 21.11
CA ARG A 40 -10.60 17.74 22.51
C ARG A 40 -11.26 19.11 22.68
N LEU A 41 -11.18 19.99 21.69
CA LEU A 41 -11.76 21.34 21.78
C LEU A 41 -13.29 21.36 21.61
N TYR A 42 -13.84 20.38 20.88
CA TYR A 42 -15.27 20.33 20.57
C TYR A 42 -16.00 19.32 21.45
N ARG A 43 -17.24 19.65 21.82
CA ARG A 43 -18.11 18.77 22.64
C ARG A 43 -18.52 17.48 21.93
N HIS A 44 -18.56 17.51 20.60
CA HIS A 44 -18.99 16.41 19.75
C HIS A 44 -18.02 16.24 18.60
N ALA A 45 -17.68 15.00 18.28
CA ALA A 45 -16.82 14.65 17.15
C ALA A 45 -17.39 13.41 16.44
N PHE A 46 -17.24 13.36 15.12
CA PHE A 46 -17.65 12.23 14.30
C PHE A 46 -16.40 11.52 13.77
N THR A 47 -16.42 10.21 13.82
CA THR A 47 -15.35 9.34 13.31
C THR A 47 -15.95 8.33 12.37
N ALA A 48 -15.30 8.09 11.25
CA ALA A 48 -15.63 7.02 10.31
C ALA A 48 -14.33 6.36 9.87
N ASP A 49 -14.39 5.05 9.65
CA ASP A 49 -13.30 4.27 9.08
C ASP A 49 -13.63 3.89 7.63
N ILE A 50 -12.61 3.86 6.77
CA ILE A 50 -12.75 3.41 5.38
C ILE A 50 -12.13 2.03 5.28
N GLU A 51 -12.99 1.01 5.33
CA GLU A 51 -12.54 -0.37 5.21
C GLU A 51 -11.76 -0.56 3.89
N LYS A 52 -10.53 -1.06 4.01
CA LYS A 52 -9.64 -1.36 2.87
C LYS A 52 -9.46 -0.16 1.93
N MET A 53 -9.26 1.05 2.47
CA MET A 53 -9.13 2.31 1.71
C MET A 53 -8.25 2.22 0.45
N TYR A 54 -7.10 1.55 0.50
CA TYR A 54 -6.20 1.44 -0.67
C TYR A 54 -6.83 0.63 -1.81
N ARG A 55 -7.60 -0.41 -1.49
CA ARG A 55 -8.25 -1.27 -2.49
C ARG A 55 -9.43 -0.58 -3.20
N GLN A 56 -9.88 0.56 -2.69
CA GLN A 56 -10.91 1.37 -3.35
C GLN A 56 -10.33 2.27 -4.47
N ILE A 57 -9.00 2.33 -4.62
CA ILE A 57 -8.31 3.17 -5.58
C ILE A 57 -7.82 2.31 -6.75
N SER A 58 -8.40 2.52 -7.93
CA SER A 58 -8.00 1.82 -9.16
C SER A 58 -6.69 2.36 -9.73
N VAL A 59 -5.78 1.46 -10.08
CA VAL A 59 -4.52 1.78 -10.76
C VAL A 59 -4.78 1.85 -12.26
N LEU A 60 -4.20 2.86 -12.93
CA LEU A 60 -4.33 2.96 -14.39
C LEU A 60 -3.77 1.69 -15.06
N PRO A 61 -4.43 1.15 -16.10
CA PRO A 61 -4.00 -0.08 -16.77
C PRO A 61 -2.52 -0.11 -17.15
N THR A 62 -1.96 1.02 -17.59
CA THR A 62 -0.54 1.15 -17.97
C THR A 62 0.44 0.81 -16.83
N TYR A 63 0.03 0.98 -15.57
CA TYR A 63 0.87 0.76 -14.40
C TYR A 63 0.61 -0.58 -13.68
N ARG A 64 -0.45 -1.31 -14.03
CA ARG A 64 -0.78 -2.59 -13.38
C ARG A 64 0.25 -3.68 -13.64
N LYS A 65 0.91 -3.62 -14.80
CA LYS A 65 2.05 -4.49 -15.16
C LYS A 65 3.23 -4.44 -14.18
N TYR A 66 3.28 -3.45 -13.29
CA TYR A 66 4.30 -3.34 -12.24
C TYR A 66 3.81 -3.86 -10.88
N GLN A 67 2.60 -4.41 -10.82
CA GLN A 67 1.96 -4.95 -9.62
C GLN A 67 1.51 -6.38 -9.87
N HIS A 68 2.47 -7.29 -10.05
CA HIS A 68 2.21 -8.72 -10.15
C HIS A 68 2.56 -9.42 -8.84
N ILE A 69 1.72 -10.38 -8.48
CA ILE A 69 2.02 -11.31 -7.40
C ILE A 69 1.94 -12.72 -7.94
N VAL A 70 2.75 -13.57 -7.35
CA VAL A 70 2.82 -14.97 -7.72
C VAL A 70 2.37 -15.79 -6.53
N TRP A 71 1.36 -16.65 -6.72
CA TRP A 71 0.73 -17.40 -5.63
C TRP A 71 0.38 -18.82 -6.03
N ARG A 72 0.41 -19.73 -5.05
CA ARG A 72 -0.04 -21.12 -5.13
C ARG A 72 -0.45 -21.60 -3.74
N GLU A 73 -1.38 -22.54 -3.66
CA GLU A 73 -1.91 -23.06 -2.40
C GLU A 73 -0.96 -24.09 -1.75
N SER A 74 -0.47 -25.06 -2.54
CA SER A 74 0.51 -26.06 -2.13
C SER A 74 1.84 -25.90 -2.89
N PRO A 75 2.99 -26.31 -2.32
CA PRO A 75 4.27 -26.33 -3.03
C PRO A 75 4.29 -27.21 -4.29
N HIS A 76 3.33 -28.12 -4.42
CA HIS A 76 3.18 -29.02 -5.56
C HIS A 76 2.24 -28.45 -6.63
N ASP A 77 1.48 -27.41 -6.30
CA ASP A 77 0.58 -26.78 -7.25
C ASP A 77 1.33 -25.88 -8.23
N LYS A 78 0.71 -25.69 -9.39
CA LYS A 78 1.22 -24.78 -10.40
C LYS A 78 1.22 -23.37 -9.83
N LEU A 79 2.36 -22.71 -10.02
CA LEU A 79 2.55 -21.31 -9.67
C LEU A 79 1.70 -20.41 -10.58
N CYS A 80 0.81 -19.60 -10.00
CA CYS A 80 -0.09 -18.71 -10.72
C CYS A 80 0.37 -17.26 -10.61
N ASP A 81 0.31 -16.52 -11.71
CA ASP A 81 0.58 -15.08 -11.77
C ASP A 81 -0.75 -14.31 -11.70
N TYR A 82 -0.78 -13.26 -10.87
CA TYR A 82 -1.94 -12.40 -10.68
C TYR A 82 -1.54 -10.94 -10.81
N GLU A 83 -2.28 -10.20 -11.65
CA GLU A 83 -2.14 -8.75 -11.77
C GLU A 83 -3.07 -8.05 -10.77
N LEU A 84 -2.53 -7.11 -10.00
CA LEU A 84 -3.28 -6.32 -9.04
C LEU A 84 -3.78 -5.02 -9.68
N HIS A 85 -5.09 -4.77 -9.56
CA HIS A 85 -5.74 -3.65 -10.23
C HIS A 85 -5.87 -2.39 -9.35
N THR A 86 -5.61 -2.50 -8.05
CA THR A 86 -5.83 -1.45 -7.06
C THR A 86 -4.57 -1.15 -6.29
N VAL A 87 -4.48 0.02 -5.65
CA VAL A 87 -3.34 0.34 -4.78
C VAL A 87 -3.21 -0.72 -3.68
N THR A 88 -1.99 -1.22 -3.48
CA THR A 88 -1.68 -2.27 -2.50
C THR A 88 -0.96 -1.69 -1.28
N TYR A 89 -0.94 -2.46 -0.19
CA TYR A 89 -0.34 -2.02 1.08
C TYR A 89 1.19 -1.93 1.03
N SER A 90 1.84 -2.62 0.08
CA SER A 90 3.30 -2.72 -0.05
C SER A 90 3.92 -1.62 -0.91
N VAL A 91 3.17 -0.58 -1.30
CA VAL A 91 3.72 0.52 -2.11
C VAL A 91 4.00 1.77 -1.29
N ASN A 92 5.25 2.26 -1.37
CA ASN A 92 5.70 3.45 -0.62
C ASN A 92 4.80 4.69 -0.88
N CYS A 93 4.22 4.80 -2.07
CA CYS A 93 3.32 5.89 -2.42
C CYS A 93 1.84 5.66 -2.01
N ALA A 94 1.47 4.51 -1.43
CA ALA A 94 0.08 4.20 -1.06
C ALA A 94 -0.55 5.24 -0.12
N PRO A 95 0.12 5.68 0.96
CA PRO A 95 -0.47 6.68 1.87
C PRO A 95 -0.75 7.99 1.16
N PHE A 96 0.19 8.45 0.32
CA PHE A 96 0.00 9.67 -0.48
C PHE A 96 -1.16 9.53 -1.47
N LEU A 97 -1.22 8.41 -2.20
CA LEU A 97 -2.27 8.18 -3.18
C LEU A 97 -3.65 8.15 -2.52
N ALA A 98 -3.76 7.59 -1.33
CA ALA A 98 -5.02 7.53 -0.61
C ALA A 98 -5.45 8.89 -0.05
N LEU A 99 -4.55 9.60 0.62
CA LEU A 99 -4.82 10.93 1.16
C LEU A 99 -5.06 12.01 0.09
N ARG A 100 -4.71 11.73 -1.18
CA ARG A 100 -5.00 12.62 -2.31
C ARG A 100 -6.39 12.37 -2.91
N VAL A 101 -6.91 11.15 -2.79
CA VAL A 101 -8.18 10.73 -3.40
C VAL A 101 -9.36 10.90 -2.44
N PHE A 102 -9.13 10.63 -1.14
CA PHE A 102 -10.09 10.82 -0.05
C PHE A 102 -9.83 12.16 0.65
#